data_AF-A0A924CRJ9-F1
#
_entry.id   AF-A0A924CRJ9-F1
#
_cell.length_a   1.000
_cell.length_b   1.000
_cell.length_c   1.000
_cell.angle_alpha   90.00
_cell.angle_beta   90.00
_cell.angle_gamma   90.00
#
_symmetry.space_group_name_H-M   'P 1'
#
loop_
_entity.id
_entity.type
_entity.pdbx_description
1 polymer ?
#
loop_
_entity_poly.entity_id
_entity_poly.type
_entity_poly.pdbx_seq_one_letter_code
_entity_poly.pdbx_strand_id
1 'polypeptide(L)'
;MRPPNHNQISHPSKLLRRQSLLHSLMAVLLALFTGCVFSLGVRGSGNIKTESRSVSGFSSIAFKSVGKVTVQQTGKESLTITADDNI
;
A
#
# COMPACT_ATOMS: atom_id res chain seq x y z
N MET A 1 -26.30 55.51 -44.57
CA MET A 1 -25.25 55.15 -43.59
C MET A 1 -25.68 53.92 -42.81
N ARG A 2 -24.86 52.87 -42.74
CA ARG A 2 -25.03 51.70 -41.85
C ARG A 2 -23.94 51.78 -40.78
N PRO A 3 -24.25 51.72 -39.47
CA PRO A 3 -23.21 51.79 -38.45
C PRO A 3 -22.35 50.50 -38.48
N PRO A 4 -21.04 50.58 -38.16
CA PRO A 4 -20.20 49.40 -38.08
C PRO A 4 -20.54 48.59 -36.83
N ASN A 5 -20.59 47.28 -37.01
CA ASN A 5 -20.82 46.27 -35.98
C ASN A 5 -19.64 46.25 -35.00
N HIS A 6 -19.89 46.64 -33.75
CA HIS A 6 -18.91 46.55 -32.67
C HIS A 6 -19.09 45.24 -31.92
N ASN A 7 -17.96 44.58 -31.67
CA ASN A 7 -17.75 43.52 -30.68
C ASN A 7 -18.31 42.12 -30.99
N GLN A 8 -17.39 41.23 -31.37
CA GLN A 8 -16.92 40.19 -30.45
C GLN A 8 -15.50 39.75 -30.88
N ILE A 9 -14.46 40.52 -30.51
CA ILE A 9 -13.10 39.98 -30.47
C ILE A 9 -12.98 39.27 -29.12
N SER A 10 -13.21 37.96 -29.12
CA SER A 10 -12.96 37.12 -27.95
C SER A 10 -11.46 37.10 -27.67
N HIS A 11 -11.03 37.87 -26.66
CA HIS A 11 -9.63 37.93 -26.26
C HIS A 11 -9.07 36.53 -25.93
N PRO A 12 -7.89 36.15 -26.47
CA PRO A 12 -7.30 34.81 -26.36
C PRO A 12 -6.97 34.40 -24.91
N SER A 13 -6.91 35.36 -23.98
CA SER A 13 -6.67 35.15 -22.54
C SER A 13 -7.73 34.27 -21.87
N LYS A 14 -8.98 34.28 -22.35
CA LYS A 14 -10.05 33.44 -21.78
C LYS A 14 -9.88 31.96 -22.13
N LEU A 15 -9.35 31.66 -23.32
CA LEU A 15 -9.12 30.29 -23.78
C LEU A 15 -7.89 29.67 -23.11
N LEU A 16 -6.80 30.44 -23.00
CA LEU A 16 -5.58 30.08 -22.26
C LEU A 16 -5.86 29.83 -20.76
N ARG A 17 -6.68 30.68 -20.12
CA ARG A 17 -7.10 30.50 -18.73
C ARG A 17 -7.96 29.26 -18.52
N ARG A 18 -8.86 28.93 -19.46
CA ARG A 18 -9.67 27.69 -19.42
C ARG A 18 -8.80 26.45 -19.60
N GLN A 19 -7.84 26.49 -20.53
CA GLN A 19 -6.88 25.39 -20.71
C GLN A 19 -6.05 25.17 -19.44
N SER A 20 -5.52 26.23 -18.82
CA SER A 20 -4.74 26.09 -17.59
C SER A 20 -5.57 25.49 -16.43
N LEU A 21 -6.84 25.89 -16.28
CA LEU A 21 -7.74 25.32 -15.26
C LEU A 21 -8.04 23.84 -15.51
N LEU A 22 -8.20 23.43 -16.77
CA LEU A 22 -8.40 22.03 -17.13
C LEU A 22 -7.16 21.18 -16.82
N HIS A 23 -5.96 21.67 -17.13
CA HIS A 23 -4.72 20.96 -16.79
C HIS A 23 -4.51 20.85 -15.28
N SER A 24 -4.80 21.92 -14.52
CA SER A 24 -4.73 21.90 -13.05
C SER A 24 -5.75 20.92 -12.44
N LEU A 25 -6.99 20.91 -12.94
CA LEU A 25 -8.01 19.97 -12.49
C LEU A 25 -7.62 18.52 -12.80
N MET A 26 -7.07 18.27 -13.99
CA MET A 26 -6.61 16.95 -14.38
C MET A 26 -5.46 16.48 -13.47
N ALA A 27 -4.48 17.35 -13.18
CA ALA A 27 -3.36 17.03 -12.29
C ALA A 27 -3.83 16.67 -10.87
N VAL A 28 -4.81 17.41 -10.34
CA VAL A 28 -5.45 17.08 -9.04
C VAL A 28 -6.16 15.74 -9.10
N LEU A 29 -6.90 15.45 -10.18
CA LEU A 29 -7.57 14.16 -10.36
C LEU A 29 -6.57 13.00 -10.38
N LEU A 30 -5.44 13.16 -11.06
CA LEU A 30 -4.38 12.15 -11.13
C LEU A 30 -3.74 11.87 -9.77
N ALA A 31 -3.55 12.90 -8.95
CA ALA A 31 -3.05 12.76 -7.58
C ALA A 31 -4.04 12.05 -6.64
N LEU A 32 -5.34 12.02 -6.96
CA LEU A 32 -6.31 11.23 -6.19
C LEU A 32 -6.24 9.72 -6.51
N PHE A 33 -5.69 9.35 -7.67
CA PHE A 33 -5.49 7.95 -8.06
C PHE A 33 -4.16 7.35 -7.58
N THR A 34 -3.28 8.15 -6.98
CA THR A 34 -2.11 7.63 -6.24
C THR A 34 -2.55 7.11 -4.86
N GLY A 35 -3.48 6.15 -4.86
CA GLY A 35 -3.81 5.37 -3.67
C GLY A 35 -2.66 4.44 -3.32
N CYS A 36 -2.37 4.30 -2.03
CA CYS A 36 -1.21 3.58 -1.51
C CYS A 36 -1.14 2.12 -1.99
N VAL A 37 -0.20 1.81 -2.89
CA VAL A 37 0.28 0.44 -3.18
C VAL A 37 1.56 0.14 -2.38
N PHE A 38 1.66 0.68 -1.17
CA PHE A 38 2.79 0.42 -0.28
C PHE A 38 2.50 -0.83 0.54
N SER A 39 2.86 -2.00 0.01
CA SER A 39 2.88 -3.22 0.82
C SER A 39 4.24 -3.34 1.49
N LEU A 40 4.34 -2.86 2.74
CA LEU A 40 5.51 -3.09 3.59
C LEU A 40 5.38 -4.50 4.21
N GLY A 41 5.74 -5.53 3.44
CA GLY A 41 5.79 -6.92 3.92
C GLY A 41 5.02 -7.92 3.07
N VAL A 42 4.93 -9.16 3.54
CA VAL A 42 4.16 -10.23 2.90
C VAL A 42 2.80 -10.30 3.56
N ARG A 43 1.73 -10.17 2.77
CA ARG A 43 0.36 -10.41 3.24
C ARG A 43 0.15 -11.90 3.43
N GLY A 44 -0.35 -12.30 4.60
CA GLY A 44 -0.74 -13.68 4.87
C GLY A 44 -1.85 -14.17 3.95
N SER A 45 -1.82 -15.46 3.61
CA SER A 45 -2.77 -16.13 2.73
C SER A 45 -4.14 -16.34 3.38
N GLY A 46 -4.22 -16.27 4.71
CA GLY A 46 -5.36 -16.67 5.53
C GLY A 46 -5.48 -18.17 5.78
N ASN A 47 -4.56 -18.98 5.23
CA ASN A 47 -4.58 -20.44 5.40
C ASN A 47 -3.64 -20.85 6.55
N ILE A 48 -4.17 -20.95 7.75
CA ILE A 48 -3.40 -21.34 8.94
C ILE A 48 -2.92 -22.79 8.81
N LYS A 49 -1.61 -23.01 8.96
CA LYS A 49 -0.95 -24.31 9.06
C LYS A 49 -0.09 -24.40 10.30
N THR A 50 0.10 -25.65 10.76
CA THR A 50 1.02 -25.99 11.84
C THR A 50 2.13 -26.86 11.29
N GLU A 51 3.39 -26.45 11.49
CA GLU A 51 4.57 -27.18 11.03
C GLU A 51 5.54 -27.44 12.18
N SER A 52 6.06 -28.67 12.22
CA SER A 52 7.15 -29.05 13.12
C SER A 52 8.49 -28.78 12.44
N ARG A 53 9.41 -28.14 13.16
CA ARG A 53 10.77 -27.87 12.69
C ARG A 53 11.78 -28.70 13.47
N SER A 54 12.76 -29.25 12.77
CA SER A 54 13.90 -29.93 13.40
C SER A 54 14.79 -28.89 14.09
N VAL A 55 15.12 -29.13 15.36
CA VAL A 55 15.96 -28.27 16.20
C VAL A 55 16.84 -29.15 17.07
N SER A 56 18.00 -28.63 17.50
CA SER A 56 18.93 -29.36 18.37
C SER A 56 19.87 -28.41 19.12
N GLY A 57 20.10 -28.68 20.42
CA GLY A 57 21.14 -28.09 21.25
C GLY A 57 20.97 -26.60 21.56
N PHE A 58 19.73 -26.10 21.69
CA PHE A 58 19.49 -24.68 21.95
C PHE A 58 19.23 -24.39 23.43
N SER A 59 19.73 -23.26 23.92
CA SER A 59 19.54 -22.80 25.31
C SER A 59 18.91 -21.42 25.41
N SER A 60 18.60 -20.79 24.27
CA SER A 60 18.05 -19.44 24.19
C SER A 60 17.04 -19.34 23.05
N ILE A 61 16.06 -18.45 23.20
CA ILE A 61 15.02 -18.16 22.22
C ILE A 61 15.03 -16.65 21.96
N ALA A 62 15.17 -16.26 20.69
CA ALA A 62 15.01 -14.88 20.24
C ALA A 62 13.76 -14.79 19.34
N PHE A 63 12.81 -13.92 19.68
CA PHE A 63 11.58 -13.74 18.92
C PHE A 63 11.36 -12.26 18.60
N LYS A 64 11.19 -11.95 17.30
CA LYS A 64 11.07 -10.58 16.77
C LYS A 64 9.93 -10.46 15.76
N SER A 65 8.77 -11.01 16.09
CA SER A 65 7.58 -10.92 15.24
C SER A 65 6.33 -10.67 16.08
N VAL A 66 5.21 -10.38 15.42
CA VAL A 66 3.90 -10.34 16.05
C VAL A 66 3.45 -11.77 16.29
N GLY A 67 3.08 -12.11 17.52
CA GLY A 67 2.59 -13.44 17.86
C GLY A 67 2.79 -13.80 19.32
N LYS A 68 2.58 -15.08 19.62
CA LYS A 68 2.74 -15.65 20.96
C LYS A 68 3.77 -16.76 20.93
N VAL A 69 4.73 -16.71 21.84
CA VAL A 69 5.67 -17.80 22.09
C VAL A 69 5.23 -18.52 23.36
N THR A 70 5.04 -19.83 23.27
CA THR A 70 4.82 -20.71 24.42
C THR A 70 6.05 -21.57 24.61
N VAL A 71 6.64 -21.54 25.80
CA VAL A 71 7.84 -22.32 26.13
C VAL A 71 7.46 -23.40 27.14
N GLN A 72 7.89 -24.64 26.87
CA GLN A 72 7.76 -25.77 27.78
C GLN A 72 9.12 -26.42 27.96
N GLN A 73 9.64 -26.39 29.19
CA GLN A 73 10.88 -27.09 29.54
C GLN A 73 10.55 -28.55 29.82
N THR A 74 10.97 -29.43 28.92
CA THR A 74 10.75 -30.87 29.01
C THR A 74 12.07 -31.60 28.73
N GLY A 75 12.06 -32.93 28.74
CA GLY A 75 13.24 -33.74 28.41
C GLY A 75 13.59 -33.83 26.92
N LYS A 76 12.80 -33.22 26.02
CA LYS A 76 13.01 -33.30 24.57
C LYS A 76 12.83 -31.94 23.91
N GLU A 77 13.82 -31.56 23.09
CA GLU A 77 13.75 -30.36 22.25
C GLU A 77 12.74 -30.55 21.11
N SER A 78 11.89 -29.55 20.91
CA SER A 78 10.98 -29.50 19.77
C SER A 78 10.57 -28.06 19.47
N LEU A 79 10.20 -27.78 18.21
CA LEU A 79 9.67 -26.51 17.75
C LEU A 79 8.47 -26.76 16.84
N THR A 80 7.35 -26.12 17.18
CA THR A 80 6.13 -26.10 16.38
C THR A 80 5.76 -24.65 16.09
N ILE A 81 5.41 -24.36 14.84
CA ILE A 81 5.01 -23.03 14.39
C ILE A 81 3.59 -23.13 13.83
N THR A 82 2.71 -22.21 14.22
CA THR A 82 1.35 -22.10 13.68
C THR A 82 1.15 -20.69 13.12
N ALA A 83 0.99 -20.57 11.81
CA ALA A 83 0.83 -19.30 11.08
C ALA A 83 0.16 -19.53 9.72
N ASP A 84 -0.11 -18.46 8.96
CA ASP A 84 -0.51 -18.58 7.55
C ASP A 84 0.60 -19.30 6.76
N ASP A 85 0.23 -20.16 5.82
CA ASP A 85 1.18 -21.06 5.15
C ASP A 85 2.25 -20.38 4.27
N ASN A 86 2.07 -19.10 3.95
CA ASN A 86 3.04 -18.29 3.21
C ASN A 86 3.89 -17.37 4.12
N ILE A 87 3.76 -17.51 5.44
CA ILE A 87 4.49 -16.76 6.47
C ILE A 87 5.38 -17.71 7.27
#